data_AF-A0A2A2LYT0-F1
#
_entry.id   AF-A0A2A2LYT0-F1
#
_cell.length_a   1.000
_cell.length_b   1.000
_cell.length_c   1.000
_cell.angle_alpha   90.00
_cell.angle_beta   90.00
_cell.angle_gamma   90.00
#
_symmetry.space_group_name_H-M   'P 1'
#
loop_
_entity.id
_entity.type
_entity.pdbx_description
1 polymer ?
#
loop_
_entity_poly.entity_id
_entity_poly.type
_entity_poly.pdbx_seq_one_letter_code
_entity_poly.pdbx_strand_id
1 'polypeptide(L)'
;MSNLAVKFTGGSGFHVVDPNVDFRDLLSDESVKKSLEERNISVDLEKLKKEYDAFWQRYETWRQNKDDSTLKKAMREVSPGLVEVLKLPNTIHKTSTEMKSMLKPSKHSQYLAQQGLMRIEKETSTIHLVGYPALILNNLCNQLLDAFSDTMLISPSYFVRAAVLEGLNVDVDKFLEFTDSGDKSNKPAIYVVGNSLATLVSAFIKTQFSAENNSWPLQLQAIGPAYHHKSNSIDLIRARQRMKHTVLILAKSEDEMDGLINSAAARLAAIMQEDLDLDIKGRTATGTELHNYESQAIVIEERGLELARISRIGQYVPKRLNICTDEGYVHMAYVVTDLSRVLARIIDFLVDGKDPPKIIRKAIKEGVGLT
;
A
#
# COMPACT_ATOMS: atom_id res chain seq x y z
N MET A 1 -3.41 -17.68 -12.56
CA MET A 1 -4.70 -17.14 -13.05
C MET A 1 -4.57 -15.62 -13.07
N SER A 2 -4.79 -14.97 -14.20
CA SER A 2 -4.90 -13.51 -14.27
C SER A 2 -6.37 -13.12 -14.02
N ASN A 3 -6.60 -12.39 -12.93
CA ASN A 3 -7.90 -11.85 -12.54
C ASN A 3 -8.09 -10.43 -13.07
N LEU A 4 -6.99 -9.75 -13.40
CA LEU A 4 -6.96 -8.56 -14.23
C LEU A 4 -6.94 -9.03 -15.70
N ALA A 5 -7.67 -8.37 -16.59
CA ALA A 5 -7.75 -8.72 -18.02
C ALA A 5 -8.45 -10.06 -18.35
N VAL A 6 -9.38 -10.56 -17.51
CA VAL A 6 -10.11 -11.84 -17.73
C VAL A 6 -10.75 -11.91 -19.12
N LYS A 7 -11.30 -10.80 -19.62
CA LYS A 7 -11.92 -10.75 -20.95
C LYS A 7 -10.94 -11.17 -22.06
N PHE A 8 -9.68 -10.78 -21.89
CA PHE A 8 -8.59 -10.94 -22.84
C PHE A 8 -7.82 -12.25 -22.67
N THR A 9 -7.82 -12.84 -21.47
CA THR A 9 -7.08 -14.08 -21.17
C THR A 9 -7.94 -15.34 -21.18
N GLY A 10 -9.27 -15.21 -21.14
CA GLY A 10 -10.18 -16.34 -21.20
C GLY A 10 -10.25 -17.18 -19.92
N GLY A 11 -9.75 -16.67 -18.79
CA GLY A 11 -9.84 -17.33 -17.49
C GLY A 11 -11.27 -17.40 -16.92
N SER A 12 -11.50 -18.32 -15.98
CA SER A 12 -12.73 -18.48 -15.20
C SER A 12 -12.79 -17.55 -13.97
N GLY A 13 -11.82 -16.66 -13.79
CA GLY A 13 -11.73 -15.77 -12.64
C GLY A 13 -12.88 -14.75 -12.59
N PHE A 14 -13.39 -14.49 -11.39
CA PHE A 14 -14.40 -13.45 -11.18
C PHE A 14 -13.74 -12.08 -11.38
N HIS A 15 -14.16 -11.41 -12.45
CA HIS A 15 -13.58 -10.15 -12.90
C HIS A 15 -13.97 -8.97 -12.02
N VAL A 16 -13.00 -8.11 -11.70
CA VAL A 16 -13.25 -6.82 -11.04
C VAL A 16 -13.15 -5.69 -12.07
N VAL A 17 -12.04 -5.56 -12.81
CA VAL A 17 -11.84 -4.58 -13.90
C VAL A 17 -10.90 -5.12 -14.99
N ASP A 18 -11.14 -4.71 -16.23
CA ASP A 18 -10.23 -4.93 -17.36
C ASP A 18 -9.38 -3.65 -17.44
N PRO A 19 -8.05 -3.75 -17.37
CA PRO A 19 -7.17 -2.58 -17.36
C PRO A 19 -7.22 -1.85 -18.71
N ASN A 20 -6.71 -0.63 -18.76
CA ASN A 20 -6.31 -0.06 -20.05
C ASN A 20 -5.29 -1.00 -20.69
N VAL A 21 -5.55 -1.39 -21.94
CA VAL A 21 -4.75 -2.39 -22.65
C VAL A 21 -3.69 -1.79 -23.56
N ASP A 22 -3.68 -0.47 -23.76
CA ASP A 22 -2.68 0.20 -24.60
C ASP A 22 -1.42 0.55 -23.78
N PHE A 23 -0.34 -0.19 -24.05
CA PHE A 23 0.96 -0.08 -23.40
C PHE A 23 2.08 0.22 -24.40
N ARG A 24 1.74 0.59 -25.64
CA ARG A 24 2.73 0.82 -26.70
C ARG A 24 3.69 1.96 -26.37
N ASP A 25 3.16 3.03 -25.77
CA ASP A 25 3.96 4.16 -25.31
C ASP A 25 4.91 3.75 -24.18
N LEU A 26 4.40 2.97 -23.20
CA LEU A 26 5.20 2.42 -22.12
C LEU A 26 6.37 1.57 -22.64
N LEU A 27 6.11 0.65 -23.57
CA LEU A 27 7.13 -0.25 -24.14
C LEU A 27 8.08 0.43 -25.12
N SER A 28 7.86 1.70 -25.43
CA SER A 28 8.73 2.51 -26.29
C SER A 28 9.48 3.59 -25.49
N ASP A 29 9.21 3.71 -24.20
CA ASP A 29 9.83 4.70 -23.32
C ASP A 29 11.11 4.13 -22.68
N GLU A 30 12.25 4.76 -23.00
CA GLU A 30 13.56 4.42 -22.43
C GLU A 30 13.60 4.51 -20.90
N SER A 31 12.73 5.33 -20.30
CA SER A 31 12.61 5.45 -18.84
C SER A 31 12.20 4.13 -18.16
N VAL A 32 11.50 3.24 -18.88
CA VAL A 32 11.09 1.93 -18.36
C VAL A 32 12.31 1.03 -18.15
N LYS A 33 13.22 0.99 -19.12
CA LYS A 33 14.45 0.21 -19.01
C LYS A 33 15.28 0.66 -17.81
N LYS A 34 15.51 1.97 -17.68
CA LYS A 34 16.22 2.54 -16.54
C LYS A 34 15.53 2.22 -15.21
N SER A 35 14.19 2.29 -15.17
CA SER A 35 13.41 1.96 -13.98
C SER A 35 13.54 0.49 -13.56
N LEU A 36 13.60 -0.44 -14.52
CA LEU A 36 13.80 -1.86 -14.25
C LEU A 36 15.20 -2.14 -13.71
N GLU A 37 16.22 -1.50 -14.29
CA GLU A 37 17.61 -1.59 -13.81
C GLU A 37 17.74 -1.07 -12.37
N GLU A 38 17.16 0.09 -12.05
CA GLU A 38 17.15 0.65 -10.69
C GLU A 38 16.39 -0.23 -9.66
N ARG A 39 15.38 -0.97 -10.12
CA ARG A 39 14.65 -1.95 -9.30
C ARG A 39 15.35 -3.30 -9.19
N ASN A 40 16.45 -3.50 -9.91
CA ASN A 40 17.13 -4.79 -10.05
C ASN A 40 16.19 -5.89 -10.60
N ILE A 41 15.40 -5.55 -11.61
CA ILE A 41 14.48 -6.46 -12.30
C ILE A 41 15.00 -6.74 -13.71
N SER A 42 15.22 -8.01 -14.02
CA SER A 42 15.68 -8.44 -15.35
C SER A 42 14.48 -8.87 -16.20
N VAL A 43 14.20 -8.11 -17.26
CA VAL A 43 13.16 -8.41 -18.27
C VAL A 43 13.72 -8.10 -19.65
N ASP A 44 13.51 -9.03 -20.59
CA ASP A 44 13.80 -8.81 -22.01
C ASP A 44 12.68 -7.95 -22.63
N LEU A 45 12.90 -6.64 -22.66
CA LEU A 45 11.92 -5.67 -23.17
C LEU A 45 11.66 -5.82 -24.67
N GLU A 46 12.64 -6.24 -25.46
CA GLU A 46 12.47 -6.43 -26.91
C GLU A 46 11.55 -7.60 -27.20
N LYS A 47 11.80 -8.73 -26.52
CA LYS A 47 10.92 -9.91 -26.59
C LYS A 47 9.52 -9.57 -26.09
N LEU A 48 9.41 -8.90 -24.94
CA LEU A 48 8.12 -8.53 -24.36
C LEU A 48 7.32 -7.62 -25.29
N LYS A 49 7.97 -6.63 -25.91
CA LYS A 49 7.36 -5.74 -26.89
C LYS A 49 6.82 -6.52 -28.09
N LYS A 50 7.61 -7.45 -28.65
CA LYS A 50 7.17 -8.29 -29.77
C LYS A 50 5.95 -9.15 -29.42
N GLU A 51 5.94 -9.76 -28.23
CA GLU A 51 4.81 -10.59 -27.77
C GLU A 51 3.56 -9.73 -27.52
N TYR A 52 3.72 -8.54 -26.96
CA TYR A 52 2.64 -7.60 -26.75
C TYR A 52 2.09 -7.01 -28.05
N ASP A 53 2.94 -6.65 -29.02
CA ASP A 53 2.52 -6.15 -30.33
C ASP A 53 1.70 -7.21 -31.09
N ALA A 54 2.09 -8.48 -30.99
CA ALA A 54 1.32 -9.59 -31.54
C ALA A 54 -0.08 -9.71 -30.88
N PHE A 55 -0.15 -9.51 -29.56
CA PHE A 55 -1.43 -9.41 -28.85
C PHE A 55 -2.25 -8.20 -29.33
N TRP A 56 -1.65 -7.02 -29.40
CA TRP A 56 -2.31 -5.77 -29.77
C TRP A 56 -2.92 -5.84 -31.17
N GLN A 57 -2.20 -6.39 -32.15
CA GLN A 57 -2.70 -6.60 -33.51
C GLN A 57 -3.95 -7.49 -33.55
N ARG A 58 -3.96 -8.60 -32.80
CA ARG A 58 -5.13 -9.48 -32.71
C ARG A 58 -6.27 -8.82 -31.94
N TYR A 59 -5.96 -8.05 -30.90
CA TYR A 59 -6.93 -7.28 -30.13
C TYR A 59 -7.66 -6.26 -31.00
N GLU A 60 -6.93 -5.44 -31.78
CA GLU A 60 -7.54 -4.44 -32.67
C GLU A 60 -8.40 -5.10 -33.77
N THR A 61 -7.92 -6.20 -34.36
CA THR A 61 -8.69 -6.98 -35.35
C THR A 61 -10.00 -7.50 -34.76
N TRP A 62 -9.96 -8.08 -33.56
CA TRP A 62 -11.16 -8.53 -32.84
C TRP A 62 -12.03 -7.35 -32.41
N ARG A 63 -11.46 -6.23 -31.97
CA ARG A 63 -12.19 -5.03 -31.52
C ARG A 63 -13.04 -4.43 -32.63
N GLN A 64 -12.58 -4.52 -33.88
CA GLN A 64 -13.33 -4.11 -35.07
C GLN A 64 -14.42 -5.12 -35.47
N ASN A 65 -14.30 -6.38 -35.03
CA ASN A 65 -15.19 -7.50 -35.38
C ASN A 65 -15.65 -8.25 -34.12
N LYS A 66 -16.27 -7.53 -33.18
CA LYS A 66 -16.48 -8.01 -31.80
C LYS A 66 -17.26 -9.31 -31.67
N ASP A 67 -18.11 -9.60 -32.65
CA ASP A 67 -19.00 -10.77 -32.68
C ASP A 67 -18.31 -12.04 -33.18
N ASP A 68 -17.10 -11.94 -33.74
CA ASP A 68 -16.36 -13.09 -34.21
C ASP A 68 -15.64 -13.83 -33.05
N SER A 69 -16.22 -14.97 -32.66
CA SER A 69 -15.69 -15.83 -31.61
C SER A 69 -14.33 -16.45 -31.95
N THR A 70 -14.01 -16.62 -33.24
CA THR A 70 -12.73 -17.17 -33.69
C THR A 70 -11.60 -16.17 -33.49
N LEU A 71 -11.84 -14.89 -33.81
CA LEU A 71 -10.90 -13.79 -33.54
C LEU A 71 -10.67 -13.59 -32.03
N LYS A 72 -11.74 -13.71 -31.23
CA LYS A 72 -11.63 -13.66 -29.77
C LYS A 72 -10.77 -14.80 -29.21
N LYS A 73 -10.91 -16.01 -29.75
CA LYS A 73 -10.08 -17.17 -29.37
C LYS A 73 -8.62 -16.95 -29.77
N ALA A 74 -8.38 -16.50 -31.00
CA ALA A 74 -7.03 -16.20 -31.48
C ALA A 74 -6.34 -15.10 -30.65
N MET A 75 -7.07 -14.06 -30.22
CA MET A 75 -6.54 -13.04 -29.32
C MET A 75 -6.15 -13.64 -27.95
N ARG A 76 -6.98 -14.53 -27.40
CA ARG A 76 -6.69 -15.21 -26.11
C ARG A 76 -5.45 -16.10 -26.17
N GLU A 77 -5.19 -16.75 -27.30
CA GLU A 77 -3.99 -17.59 -27.49
C GLU A 77 -2.68 -16.79 -27.37
N VAL A 78 -2.71 -15.48 -27.65
CA VAL A 78 -1.56 -14.57 -27.51
C VAL A 78 -1.67 -13.66 -26.27
N SER A 79 -2.61 -13.91 -25.37
CA SER A 79 -2.74 -13.14 -24.13
C SER A 79 -1.53 -13.16 -23.19
N PRO A 80 -0.59 -14.15 -23.24
CA PRO A 80 0.61 -14.07 -22.41
C PRO A 80 1.40 -12.77 -22.59
N GLY A 81 1.47 -12.20 -23.80
CA GLY A 81 2.11 -10.90 -24.03
C GLY A 81 1.50 -9.77 -23.20
N LEU A 82 0.15 -9.71 -23.12
CA LEU A 82 -0.55 -8.75 -22.26
C LEU A 82 -0.25 -9.01 -20.77
N VAL A 83 -0.29 -10.28 -20.34
CA VAL A 83 -0.11 -10.65 -18.92
C VAL A 83 1.28 -10.28 -18.43
N GLU A 84 2.33 -10.50 -19.23
CA GLU A 84 3.69 -10.12 -18.85
C GLU A 84 3.86 -8.59 -18.79
N VAL A 85 3.26 -7.83 -19.71
CA VAL A 85 3.28 -6.35 -19.63
C VAL A 85 2.58 -5.86 -18.36
N LEU A 86 1.47 -6.49 -17.96
CA LEU A 86 0.75 -6.16 -16.74
C LEU A 86 1.56 -6.44 -15.46
N LYS A 87 2.65 -7.22 -15.52
CA LYS A 87 3.55 -7.43 -14.38
C LYS A 87 4.63 -6.36 -14.24
N LEU A 88 4.87 -5.55 -15.28
CA LEU A 88 5.85 -4.48 -15.21
C LEU A 88 5.51 -3.52 -14.06
N PRO A 89 6.50 -3.10 -13.25
CA PRO A 89 6.29 -2.10 -12.22
C PRO A 89 6.09 -0.72 -12.84
N ASN A 90 5.66 0.22 -12.01
CA ASN A 90 5.54 1.62 -12.34
C ASN A 90 6.91 2.23 -12.68
N THR A 91 6.91 3.17 -13.63
CA THR A 91 8.10 3.94 -13.99
C THR A 91 8.52 4.83 -12.81
N ILE A 92 9.83 4.87 -12.56
CA ILE A 92 10.39 5.63 -11.45
C ILE A 92 10.37 7.12 -11.80
N HIS A 93 9.81 7.92 -10.88
CA HIS A 93 9.91 9.38 -10.91
C HIS A 93 11.19 9.83 -10.21
N LYS A 94 11.42 9.34 -8.98
CA LYS A 94 12.58 9.73 -8.17
C LYS A 94 12.95 8.64 -7.17
N THR A 95 14.24 8.39 -7.05
CA THR A 95 14.87 7.46 -6.08
C THR A 95 16.05 8.13 -5.39
N SER A 96 16.53 7.50 -4.32
CA SER A 96 17.80 7.85 -3.69
C SER A 96 18.83 6.73 -3.85
N THR A 97 20.10 7.07 -3.71
CA THR A 97 21.20 6.10 -3.50
C THR A 97 21.44 5.82 -2.01
N GLU A 98 20.77 6.56 -1.13
CA GLU A 98 20.90 6.41 0.31
C GLU A 98 20.25 5.10 0.78
N MET A 99 21.10 4.19 1.28
CA MET A 99 20.67 2.88 1.76
C MET A 99 19.95 2.97 3.11
N LYS A 100 18.99 2.08 3.31
CA LYS A 100 18.30 1.89 4.57
C LYS A 100 19.27 1.61 5.71
N SER A 101 19.08 2.31 6.82
CA SER A 101 19.87 2.08 8.02
C SER A 101 19.58 0.70 8.63
N MET A 102 20.61 0.08 9.22
CA MET A 102 20.47 -1.21 9.91
C MET A 102 19.50 -1.09 11.09
N LEU A 103 18.50 -1.98 11.13
CA LEU A 103 17.52 -2.02 12.21
C LEU A 103 18.23 -2.27 13.56
N LYS A 104 18.15 -1.29 14.46
CA LYS A 104 18.67 -1.46 15.82
C LYS A 104 17.74 -2.36 16.65
N PRO A 105 18.29 -3.16 17.58
CA PRO A 105 17.51 -3.96 18.50
C PRO A 105 16.49 -3.12 19.26
N SER A 106 15.35 -3.73 19.56
CA SER A 106 14.27 -3.10 20.30
C SER A 106 14.03 -3.87 21.60
N LYS A 107 13.84 -3.15 22.70
CA LYS A 107 13.67 -3.69 24.05
C LYS A 107 12.21 -3.67 24.51
N HIS A 108 11.32 -3.04 23.74
CA HIS A 108 9.91 -2.88 24.07
C HIS A 108 9.24 -4.18 24.55
N SER A 109 9.47 -5.29 23.82
CA SER A 109 8.79 -6.55 24.09
C SER A 109 9.12 -7.10 25.48
N GLN A 110 10.42 -7.12 25.84
CA GLN A 110 10.87 -7.58 27.14
C GLN A 110 10.35 -6.69 28.26
N TYR A 111 10.45 -5.37 28.08
CA TYR A 111 10.00 -4.40 29.07
C TYR A 111 8.49 -4.53 29.34
N LEU A 112 7.67 -4.49 28.29
CA LEU A 112 6.21 -4.57 28.44
C LEU A 112 5.75 -5.90 29.06
N ALA A 113 6.40 -7.00 28.70
CA ALA A 113 6.10 -8.30 29.29
C ALA A 113 6.47 -8.34 30.79
N GLN A 114 7.63 -7.81 31.18
CA GLN A 114 8.06 -7.73 32.58
C GLN A 114 7.12 -6.87 33.44
N GLN A 115 6.55 -5.80 32.86
CA GLN A 115 5.58 -4.94 33.53
C GLN A 115 4.15 -5.51 33.52
N GLY A 116 3.91 -6.67 32.88
CA GLY A 116 2.56 -7.24 32.74
C GLY A 116 1.65 -6.48 31.77
N LEU A 117 2.19 -5.56 30.97
CA LEU A 117 1.43 -4.67 30.08
C LEU A 117 1.26 -5.23 28.67
N MET A 118 1.97 -6.31 28.36
CA MET A 118 1.84 -7.03 27.10
C MET A 118 1.83 -8.53 27.34
N ARG A 119 0.84 -9.20 26.74
CA ARG A 119 0.78 -10.67 26.68
C ARG A 119 0.83 -11.11 25.22
N ILE A 120 1.68 -12.10 24.95
CA ILE A 120 1.79 -12.74 23.63
C ILE A 120 1.16 -14.13 23.71
N GLU A 121 0.12 -14.37 22.93
CA GLU A 121 -0.46 -15.70 22.75
C GLU A 121 0.27 -16.43 21.61
N LYS A 122 1.14 -17.39 21.96
CA LYS A 122 2.06 -18.04 21.00
C LYS A 122 1.32 -18.87 19.94
N GLU A 123 0.21 -19.48 20.30
CA GLU A 123 -0.58 -20.34 19.42
C GLU A 123 -1.16 -19.52 18.25
N THR A 124 -1.86 -18.44 18.57
CA THR A 124 -2.52 -17.56 17.59
C THR A 124 -1.56 -16.49 17.02
N SER A 125 -0.44 -16.26 17.71
CA SER A 125 0.50 -15.15 17.46
C SER A 125 -0.15 -13.78 17.62
N THR A 126 -1.05 -13.69 18.60
CA THR A 126 -1.80 -12.47 18.95
C THR A 126 -1.10 -11.74 20.09
N ILE A 127 -1.20 -10.40 20.08
CA ILE A 127 -0.65 -9.55 21.12
C ILE A 127 -1.80 -8.82 21.81
N HIS A 128 -1.81 -8.88 23.13
CA HIS A 128 -2.73 -8.12 23.98
C HIS A 128 -1.94 -7.04 24.70
N LEU A 129 -2.42 -5.80 24.64
CA LEU A 129 -1.87 -4.66 25.36
C LEU A 129 -2.88 -4.20 26.40
N VAL A 130 -2.39 -3.86 27.60
CA VAL A 130 -3.19 -3.32 28.70
C VAL A 130 -2.47 -2.15 29.36
N GLY A 131 -3.20 -1.29 30.06
CA GLY A 131 -2.64 -0.12 30.74
C GLY A 131 -2.17 0.97 29.76
N TYR A 132 -1.12 1.71 30.14
CA TYR A 132 -0.69 2.90 29.40
C TYR A 132 -0.26 2.65 27.93
N PRO A 133 0.31 1.50 27.50
CA PRO A 133 0.61 1.28 26.08
C PRO A 133 -0.66 1.28 25.21
N ALA A 134 -1.78 0.77 25.73
CA ALA A 134 -3.07 0.82 25.02
C ALA A 134 -3.60 2.26 24.95
N LEU A 135 -3.46 3.05 26.03
CA LEU A 135 -3.82 4.46 26.04
C LEU A 135 -2.96 5.30 25.08
N ILE A 136 -1.65 5.06 25.04
CA ILE A 136 -0.74 5.72 24.08
C ILE A 136 -1.19 5.39 22.66
N LEU A 137 -1.46 4.11 22.36
CA LEU A 137 -1.92 3.72 21.03
C LEU A 137 -3.22 4.45 20.64
N ASN A 138 -4.18 4.54 21.56
CA ASN A 138 -5.44 5.25 21.33
C ASN A 138 -5.23 6.76 21.12
N ASN A 139 -4.32 7.38 21.88
CA ASN A 139 -3.99 8.79 21.72
C ASN A 139 -3.31 9.06 20.39
N LEU A 140 -2.39 8.19 19.96
CA LEU A 140 -1.76 8.28 18.63
C LEU A 140 -2.79 8.17 17.51
N CYS A 141 -3.81 7.32 17.68
CA CYS A 141 -4.91 7.22 16.73
C CYS A 141 -5.62 8.58 16.57
N ASN A 142 -6.01 9.20 17.69
CA ASN A 142 -6.70 10.49 17.67
C ASN A 142 -5.82 11.60 17.09
N GLN A 143 -4.54 11.67 17.48
CA GLN A 143 -3.60 12.66 16.95
C GLN A 143 -3.44 12.58 15.42
N LEU A 144 -3.34 11.37 14.86
CA LEU A 144 -3.25 11.21 13.41
C LEU A 144 -4.55 11.60 12.70
N LEU A 145 -5.71 11.27 13.28
CA LEU A 145 -6.99 11.69 12.72
C LEU A 145 -7.14 13.22 12.72
N ASP A 146 -6.75 13.87 13.82
CA ASP A 146 -6.77 15.33 13.97
C ASP A 146 -5.79 16.01 13.01
N ALA A 147 -4.59 15.45 12.87
CA ALA A 147 -3.56 15.95 11.96
C ALA A 147 -3.96 15.85 10.48
N PHE A 148 -4.91 14.99 10.13
CA PHE A 148 -5.50 14.87 8.80
C PHE A 148 -7.00 15.21 8.81
N SER A 149 -7.44 16.13 9.67
CA SER A 149 -8.86 16.50 9.87
C SER A 149 -9.56 17.06 8.62
N ASP A 150 -8.79 17.52 7.62
CA ASP A 150 -9.25 17.93 6.30
C ASP A 150 -9.55 16.76 5.35
N THR A 151 -9.29 15.52 5.78
CA THR A 151 -9.53 14.31 4.99
C THR A 151 -10.75 13.55 5.49
N MET A 152 -11.53 12.98 4.55
CA MET A 152 -12.75 12.26 4.88
C MET A 152 -12.42 10.94 5.61
N LEU A 153 -12.85 10.82 6.87
CA LEU A 153 -12.73 9.60 7.63
C LEU A 153 -13.70 8.52 7.11
N ILE A 154 -13.18 7.35 6.79
CA ILE A 154 -13.96 6.19 6.35
C ILE A 154 -13.57 4.91 7.09
N SER A 155 -14.45 3.92 7.03
CA SER A 155 -14.23 2.56 7.53
C SER A 155 -14.25 1.58 6.37
N PRO A 156 -13.10 1.32 5.71
CA PRO A 156 -13.07 0.45 4.54
C PRO A 156 -13.25 -1.03 4.93
N SER A 157 -13.58 -1.88 3.96
CA SER A 157 -13.55 -3.34 4.12
C SER A 157 -12.15 -3.79 4.59
N TYR A 158 -12.04 -4.94 5.26
CA TYR A 158 -10.73 -5.58 5.55
C TYR A 158 -10.39 -6.70 4.56
N PHE A 159 -11.29 -6.96 3.62
CA PHE A 159 -11.19 -8.02 2.64
C PHE A 159 -11.21 -7.44 1.23
N VAL A 160 -10.40 -8.01 0.35
CA VAL A 160 -10.39 -7.68 -1.08
C VAL A 160 -10.33 -8.94 -1.93
N ARG A 161 -10.79 -8.85 -3.18
CA ARG A 161 -10.63 -9.93 -4.15
C ARG A 161 -9.22 -9.92 -4.74
N ALA A 162 -8.74 -11.07 -5.21
CA ALA A 162 -7.46 -11.22 -5.91
C ALA A 162 -7.19 -10.13 -6.97
N ALA A 163 -8.20 -9.80 -7.77
CA ALA A 163 -8.08 -8.80 -8.83
C ALA A 163 -7.71 -7.39 -8.34
N VAL A 164 -8.07 -7.02 -7.11
CA VAL A 164 -7.67 -5.73 -6.53
C VAL A 164 -6.17 -5.72 -6.26
N LEU A 165 -5.64 -6.81 -5.69
CA LEU A 165 -4.21 -6.98 -5.44
C LEU A 165 -3.41 -7.03 -6.75
N GLU A 166 -3.93 -7.71 -7.76
CA GLU A 166 -3.35 -7.74 -9.10
C GLU A 166 -3.38 -6.36 -9.78
N GLY A 167 -4.46 -5.59 -9.57
CA GLY A 167 -4.56 -4.19 -9.99
C GLY A 167 -3.52 -3.28 -9.35
N LEU A 168 -3.14 -3.55 -8.10
CA LEU A 168 -2.03 -2.88 -7.41
C LEU A 168 -0.65 -3.44 -7.80
N ASN A 169 -0.59 -4.52 -8.57
CA ASN A 169 0.63 -5.27 -8.88
C ASN A 169 1.41 -5.65 -7.60
N VAL A 170 0.71 -6.12 -6.57
CA VAL A 170 1.34 -6.64 -5.34
C VAL A 170 1.32 -8.16 -5.33
N ASP A 171 2.35 -8.72 -4.70
CA ASP A 171 2.46 -10.16 -4.49
C ASP A 171 1.36 -10.66 -3.53
N VAL A 172 0.47 -11.51 -4.06
CA VAL A 172 -0.69 -12.03 -3.33
C VAL A 172 -0.29 -12.99 -2.20
N ASP A 173 0.88 -13.61 -2.28
CA ASP A 173 1.38 -14.56 -1.27
C ASP A 173 1.78 -13.87 0.04
N LYS A 174 1.80 -12.53 0.04
CA LYS A 174 2.00 -11.70 1.25
C LYS A 174 0.73 -11.51 2.06
N PHE A 175 -0.42 -11.99 1.58
CA PHE A 175 -1.72 -11.77 2.20
C PHE A 175 -2.39 -13.09 2.60
N LEU A 176 -3.20 -13.01 3.66
CA LEU A 176 -3.93 -14.16 4.16
C LEU A 176 -5.10 -14.48 3.23
N GLU A 177 -5.00 -15.57 2.48
CA GLU A 177 -6.10 -16.07 1.65
C GLU A 177 -7.23 -16.64 2.53
N PHE A 178 -8.45 -16.26 2.20
CA PHE A 178 -9.71 -16.75 2.77
C PHE A 178 -10.57 -17.33 1.65
N THR A 179 -10.87 -18.64 1.73
CA THR A 179 -11.77 -19.32 0.81
C THR A 179 -12.81 -20.13 1.58
N ASP A 180 -14.07 -19.96 1.20
CA ASP A 180 -15.26 -20.56 1.83
C ASP A 180 -15.37 -22.09 1.67
N SER A 181 -14.45 -22.76 0.98
CA SER A 181 -14.47 -24.22 0.81
C SER A 181 -13.11 -24.78 0.40
N GLY A 182 -12.82 -26.03 0.78
CA GLY A 182 -11.56 -26.73 0.44
C GLY A 182 -11.31 -26.97 -1.06
N ASP A 183 -12.27 -26.65 -1.92
CA ASP A 183 -12.10 -26.68 -3.37
C ASP A 183 -11.68 -25.29 -3.90
N LYS A 184 -10.37 -25.14 -4.15
CA LYS A 184 -9.74 -23.93 -4.69
C LYS A 184 -10.00 -23.73 -6.20
N SER A 185 -10.64 -24.67 -6.89
CA SER A 185 -10.70 -24.66 -8.35
C SER A 185 -11.78 -23.75 -8.95
N ASN A 186 -12.80 -23.34 -8.18
CA ASN A 186 -14.01 -22.71 -8.74
C ASN A 186 -14.53 -21.45 -8.03
N LYS A 187 -13.85 -20.92 -7.01
CA LYS A 187 -14.28 -19.71 -6.29
C LYS A 187 -13.21 -18.61 -6.29
N PRO A 188 -13.60 -17.32 -6.26
CA PRO A 188 -12.63 -16.23 -6.25
C PRO A 188 -11.93 -16.18 -4.90
N ALA A 189 -10.60 -16.17 -4.92
CA ALA A 189 -9.82 -15.95 -3.72
C ALA A 189 -10.11 -14.55 -3.14
N ILE A 190 -10.46 -14.53 -1.86
CA ILE A 190 -10.62 -13.33 -1.05
C ILE A 190 -9.40 -13.26 -0.13
N TYR A 191 -8.87 -12.07 0.09
CA TYR A 191 -7.68 -11.86 0.92
C TYR A 191 -7.99 -10.93 2.07
N VAL A 192 -7.50 -11.27 3.26
CA VAL A 192 -7.54 -10.43 4.44
C VAL A 192 -6.33 -9.51 4.42
N VAL A 193 -6.58 -8.21 4.27
CA VAL A 193 -5.53 -7.19 4.11
C VAL A 193 -5.63 -6.11 5.18
N GLY A 194 -6.83 -5.90 5.72
CA GLY A 194 -7.08 -4.88 6.74
C GLY A 194 -7.00 -3.45 6.20
N ASN A 195 -6.63 -2.51 7.06
CA ASN A 195 -6.48 -1.12 6.70
C ASN A 195 -5.25 -0.91 5.80
N SER A 196 -5.48 -0.76 4.49
CA SER A 196 -4.43 -0.77 3.46
C SER A 196 -4.84 -0.02 2.21
N LEU A 197 -3.89 0.25 1.31
CA LEU A 197 -4.16 0.80 -0.02
C LEU A 197 -5.22 -0.02 -0.77
N ALA A 198 -5.19 -1.35 -0.66
CA ALA A 198 -6.10 -2.22 -1.38
C ALA A 198 -7.56 -2.02 -1.00
N THR A 199 -7.83 -1.78 0.28
CA THR A 199 -9.19 -1.59 0.77
C THR A 199 -9.70 -0.20 0.52
N LEU A 200 -8.84 0.83 0.63
CA LEU A 200 -9.16 2.20 0.25
C LEU A 200 -9.47 2.33 -1.24
N VAL A 201 -8.59 1.81 -2.11
CA VAL A 201 -8.77 1.93 -3.57
C VAL A 201 -9.97 1.14 -4.08
N SER A 202 -10.36 0.07 -3.37
CA SER A 202 -11.47 -0.80 -3.77
C SER A 202 -12.79 -0.05 -3.93
N ALA A 203 -12.97 1.06 -3.20
CA ALA A 203 -14.16 1.91 -3.28
C ALA A 203 -14.29 2.66 -4.61
N PHE A 204 -13.20 2.83 -5.35
CA PHE A 204 -13.11 3.70 -6.53
C PHE A 204 -12.90 2.96 -7.84
N ILE A 205 -12.91 1.64 -7.79
CA ILE A 205 -12.77 0.77 -8.96
C ILE A 205 -13.84 1.11 -10.00
N LYS A 206 -13.44 1.35 -11.26
CA LYS A 206 -14.32 1.80 -12.36
C LYS A 206 -15.09 3.10 -12.09
N THR A 207 -14.55 3.97 -11.26
CA THR A 207 -15.18 5.26 -10.96
C THR A 207 -14.68 6.33 -11.92
N GLN A 208 -15.63 7.05 -12.52
CA GLN A 208 -15.39 8.29 -13.23
C GLN A 208 -15.90 9.46 -12.38
N PHE A 209 -15.00 10.26 -11.86
CA PHE A 209 -15.30 11.47 -11.11
C PHE A 209 -15.57 12.65 -12.07
N SER A 210 -16.35 13.63 -11.63
CA SER A 210 -16.41 14.94 -12.30
C SER A 210 -15.21 15.80 -11.87
N ALA A 211 -14.45 16.34 -12.82
CA ALA A 211 -13.35 17.27 -12.57
C ALA A 211 -13.83 18.63 -12.04
N GLU A 212 -15.04 19.03 -12.43
CA GLU A 212 -15.67 20.31 -12.06
C GLU A 212 -16.47 20.22 -10.75
N ASN A 213 -17.31 19.19 -10.59
CA ASN A 213 -18.28 19.14 -9.49
C ASN A 213 -17.75 18.54 -8.17
N ASN A 214 -16.61 17.86 -8.20
CA ASN A 214 -15.99 17.35 -6.97
C ASN A 214 -15.06 18.38 -6.34
N SER A 215 -15.00 18.38 -5.01
CA SER A 215 -14.02 19.16 -4.25
C SER A 215 -12.65 18.50 -4.31
N TRP A 216 -11.86 18.84 -5.32
CA TRP A 216 -10.49 18.36 -5.46
C TRP A 216 -9.52 19.12 -4.52
N PRO A 217 -8.48 18.46 -3.99
CA PRO A 217 -8.17 17.04 -4.13
C PRO A 217 -9.07 16.14 -3.25
N LEU A 218 -9.32 14.90 -3.70
CA LEU A 218 -10.05 13.93 -2.89
C LEU A 218 -9.10 13.23 -1.92
N GLN A 219 -9.40 13.31 -0.62
CA GLN A 219 -8.59 12.71 0.42
C GLN A 219 -9.45 11.86 1.35
N LEU A 220 -9.10 10.59 1.47
CA LEU A 220 -9.72 9.67 2.42
C LEU A 220 -8.69 9.27 3.48
N GLN A 221 -9.12 9.18 4.74
CA GLN A 221 -8.33 8.55 5.78
C GLN A 221 -9.08 7.41 6.46
N ALA A 222 -8.31 6.45 6.96
CA ALA A 222 -8.84 5.36 7.76
C ALA A 222 -7.83 4.96 8.84
N ILE A 223 -8.35 4.45 9.95
CA ILE A 223 -7.53 3.89 11.01
C ILE A 223 -8.06 2.51 11.39
N GLY A 224 -7.16 1.54 11.52
CA GLY A 224 -7.58 0.17 11.77
C GLY A 224 -6.47 -0.85 11.65
N PRO A 225 -6.79 -2.12 11.96
CA PRO A 225 -5.83 -3.21 11.86
C PRO A 225 -5.47 -3.55 10.42
N ALA A 226 -4.19 -3.78 10.16
CA ALA A 226 -3.67 -4.47 9.00
C ALA A 226 -3.18 -5.87 9.39
N TYR A 227 -3.35 -6.84 8.49
CA TYR A 227 -3.08 -8.26 8.76
C TYR A 227 -1.89 -8.78 7.96
N HIS A 228 -1.09 -9.63 8.61
CA HIS A 228 0.17 -10.16 8.10
C HIS A 228 0.33 -11.65 8.40
N HIS A 229 1.14 -12.35 7.60
CA HIS A 229 1.54 -13.71 7.89
C HIS A 229 2.26 -13.83 9.24
N LYS A 230 2.23 -15.03 9.81
CA LYS A 230 2.93 -15.33 11.06
C LYS A 230 4.43 -15.13 10.86
N SER A 231 5.06 -14.38 11.77
CA SER A 231 6.52 -14.27 11.85
C SER A 231 7.07 -15.21 12.92
N ASN A 232 8.33 -15.60 12.78
CA ASN A 232 9.04 -16.41 13.78
C ASN A 232 9.28 -15.64 15.08
N SER A 233 9.32 -14.31 15.01
CA SER A 233 9.50 -13.40 16.14
C SER A 233 8.25 -12.52 16.25
N ILE A 234 7.55 -12.63 17.38
CA ILE A 234 6.28 -11.94 17.63
C ILE A 234 6.53 -10.84 18.67
N ASP A 235 6.29 -9.60 18.26
CA ASP A 235 6.38 -8.39 19.05
C ASP A 235 5.54 -7.29 18.36
N LEU A 236 5.52 -6.06 18.87
CA LEU A 236 4.71 -4.98 18.26
C LEU A 236 5.14 -4.64 16.82
N ILE A 237 6.41 -4.87 16.49
CA ILE A 237 6.99 -4.57 15.16
C ILE A 237 6.57 -5.63 14.13
N ARG A 238 6.44 -6.88 14.57
CA ARG A 238 6.23 -8.07 13.73
C ARG A 238 4.92 -8.81 14.00
N ALA A 239 4.00 -8.17 14.74
CA ALA A 239 2.68 -8.72 15.02
C ALA A 239 1.93 -9.06 13.73
N ARG A 240 1.11 -10.12 13.79
CA ARG A 240 0.17 -10.46 12.72
C ARG A 240 -0.85 -9.35 12.46
N GLN A 241 -1.33 -8.73 13.53
CA GLN A 241 -2.24 -7.60 13.48
C GLN A 241 -1.48 -6.36 13.94
N ARG A 242 -1.34 -5.37 13.06
CA ARG A 242 -0.74 -4.07 13.40
C ARG A 242 -1.72 -2.96 13.13
N MET A 243 -1.82 -2.02 14.07
CA MET A 243 -2.68 -0.85 13.91
C MET A 243 -2.02 0.11 12.92
N LYS A 244 -2.79 0.60 11.95
CA LYS A 244 -2.30 1.54 10.93
C LYS A 244 -3.27 2.68 10.72
N HIS A 245 -2.71 3.87 10.55
CA HIS A 245 -3.39 5.00 9.93
C HIS A 245 -3.00 5.05 8.47
N THR A 246 -3.95 5.34 7.61
CA THR A 246 -3.78 5.34 6.15
C THR A 246 -4.50 6.54 5.56
N VAL A 247 -3.89 7.14 4.54
CA VAL A 247 -4.50 8.23 3.75
C VAL A 247 -4.36 7.90 2.27
N LEU A 248 -5.47 7.94 1.53
CA LEU A 248 -5.47 7.86 0.08
C LEU A 248 -5.76 9.26 -0.48
N ILE A 249 -4.88 9.72 -1.37
CA ILE A 249 -4.95 11.05 -1.97
C ILE A 249 -5.13 10.87 -3.47
N LEU A 250 -6.16 11.51 -4.03
CA LEU A 250 -6.40 11.60 -5.47
C LEU A 250 -6.37 13.07 -5.90
N ALA A 251 -5.54 13.38 -6.88
CA ALA A 251 -5.37 14.73 -7.44
C ALA A 251 -5.65 14.72 -8.95
N LYS A 252 -5.93 15.91 -9.51
CA LYS A 252 -6.14 16.07 -10.95
C LYS A 252 -4.83 16.20 -11.73
N SER A 253 -3.75 16.61 -11.07
CA SER A 253 -2.45 16.85 -11.69
C SER A 253 -1.29 16.38 -10.82
N GLU A 254 -0.11 16.18 -11.42
CA GLU A 254 1.13 15.92 -10.68
C GLU A 254 1.56 17.12 -9.81
N ASP A 255 1.35 18.35 -10.26
CA ASP A 255 1.73 19.56 -9.52
C ASP A 255 0.95 19.68 -8.20
N GLU A 256 -0.36 19.39 -8.24
CA GLU A 256 -1.20 19.31 -7.04
C GLU A 256 -0.72 18.18 -6.11
N MET A 257 -0.28 17.06 -6.68
CA MET A 257 0.20 15.91 -5.92
C MET A 257 1.49 16.20 -5.13
N ASP A 258 2.41 17.00 -5.68
CA ASP A 258 3.63 17.41 -4.97
C ASP A 258 3.33 18.17 -3.68
N GLY A 259 2.42 19.13 -3.75
CA GLY A 259 2.00 19.91 -2.58
C GLY A 259 1.40 19.02 -1.49
N LEU A 260 0.57 18.05 -1.88
CA LEU A 260 -0.12 17.14 -0.96
C LEU A 260 0.85 16.15 -0.28
N ILE A 261 1.79 15.58 -1.03
CA ILE A 261 2.83 14.70 -0.48
C ILE A 261 3.71 15.46 0.52
N ASN A 262 4.11 16.68 0.18
CA ASN A 262 4.92 17.51 1.09
C ASN A 262 4.14 17.89 2.35
N SER A 263 2.85 18.23 2.22
CA SER A 263 1.97 18.50 3.37
C SER A 263 1.84 17.27 4.28
N ALA A 264 1.62 16.08 3.70
CA ALA A 264 1.54 14.84 4.47
C ALA A 264 2.85 14.54 5.21
N ALA A 265 4.00 14.73 4.56
CA ALA A 265 5.31 14.55 5.18
C ALA A 265 5.52 15.51 6.37
N ALA A 266 5.16 16.79 6.21
CA ALA A 266 5.26 17.79 7.27
C ALA A 266 4.35 17.44 8.46
N ARG A 267 3.11 17.02 8.22
CA ARG A 267 2.16 16.61 9.29
C ARG A 267 2.68 15.41 10.07
N LEU A 268 3.22 14.40 9.39
CA LEU A 268 3.82 13.23 10.06
C LEU A 268 5.09 13.61 10.84
N ALA A 269 5.91 14.51 10.29
CA ALA A 269 7.10 15.00 10.99
C ALA A 269 6.72 15.78 12.26
N ALA A 270 5.72 16.66 12.21
CA ALA A 270 5.25 17.40 13.37
C ALA A 270 4.82 16.45 14.51
N ILE A 271 4.00 15.43 14.21
CA ILE A 271 3.59 14.45 15.22
C ILE A 271 4.79 13.67 15.76
N MET A 272 5.64 13.14 14.88
CA MET A 272 6.69 12.22 15.31
C MET A 272 7.88 12.92 15.96
N GLN A 273 8.32 14.07 15.45
CA GLN A 273 9.45 14.84 16.01
C GLN A 273 9.00 15.79 17.12
N GLU A 274 7.94 16.55 16.93
CA GLU A 274 7.58 17.62 17.87
C GLU A 274 6.73 17.09 19.03
N ASP A 275 5.70 16.29 18.74
CA ASP A 275 4.79 15.79 19.79
C ASP A 275 5.33 14.56 20.52
N LEU A 276 6.06 13.69 19.80
CA LEU A 276 6.56 12.41 20.33
C LEU A 276 8.06 12.40 20.61
N ASP A 277 8.79 13.47 20.27
CA ASP A 277 10.24 13.62 20.46
C ASP A 277 11.04 12.45 19.87
N LEU A 278 10.54 11.83 18.80
CA LEU A 278 11.23 10.74 18.09
C LEU A 278 12.31 11.32 17.18
N ASP A 279 13.49 10.72 17.22
CA ASP A 279 14.62 11.01 16.34
C ASP A 279 14.41 10.36 14.97
N ILE A 280 13.40 10.83 14.23
CA ILE A 280 13.06 10.28 12.91
C ILE A 280 13.95 10.89 11.83
N LYS A 281 14.14 10.10 10.78
CA LYS A 281 14.75 10.51 9.53
C LYS A 281 13.79 10.26 8.37
N GLY A 282 13.54 11.30 7.58
CA GLY A 282 12.87 11.19 6.29
C GLY A 282 13.88 10.88 5.19
N ARG A 283 13.61 9.87 4.36
CA ARG A 283 14.47 9.42 3.26
C ARG A 283 13.65 9.07 2.03
N THR A 284 14.13 9.42 0.84
CA THR A 284 13.55 8.86 -0.39
C THR A 284 14.07 7.43 -0.58
N ALA A 285 13.18 6.47 -0.84
CA ALA A 285 13.51 5.05 -1.01
C ALA A 285 14.44 4.82 -2.22
N THR A 286 15.26 3.76 -2.17
CA THR A 286 16.02 3.30 -3.34
C THR A 286 15.07 2.59 -4.32
N GLY A 287 15.49 2.42 -5.58
CA GLY A 287 14.68 1.72 -6.58
C GLY A 287 14.29 0.29 -6.16
N THR A 288 15.21 -0.43 -5.50
CA THR A 288 14.99 -1.79 -4.97
C THR A 288 14.02 -1.86 -3.79
N GLU A 289 13.75 -0.74 -3.11
CA GLU A 289 12.80 -0.65 -1.99
C GLU A 289 11.40 -0.21 -2.43
N LEU A 290 11.22 0.21 -3.69
CA LEU A 290 9.93 0.62 -4.20
C LEU A 290 9.04 -0.60 -4.43
N HIS A 291 7.80 -0.51 -3.97
CA HIS A 291 6.75 -1.41 -4.40
C HIS A 291 6.46 -1.21 -5.89
N ASN A 292 5.91 -2.23 -6.55
CA ASN A 292 5.66 -2.18 -8.00
C ASN A 292 4.73 -1.04 -8.41
N TYR A 293 3.80 -0.61 -7.56
CA TYR A 293 2.91 0.50 -7.87
C TYR A 293 3.53 1.90 -7.65
N GLU A 294 4.67 1.99 -6.98
CA GLU A 294 5.25 3.27 -6.57
C GLU A 294 6.18 3.83 -7.65
N SER A 295 6.02 5.09 -8.01
CA SER A 295 7.02 5.82 -8.81
C SER A 295 8.08 6.48 -7.93
N GLN A 296 7.76 6.74 -6.67
CA GLN A 296 8.64 7.27 -5.63
C GLN A 296 8.04 6.89 -4.27
N ALA A 297 8.89 6.77 -3.24
CA ALA A 297 8.41 6.71 -1.87
C ALA A 297 9.30 7.51 -0.91
N ILE A 298 8.68 8.20 0.05
CA ILE A 298 9.34 8.81 1.20
C ILE A 298 9.10 7.88 2.39
N VAL A 299 10.19 7.43 3.02
CA VAL A 299 10.19 6.58 4.20
C VAL A 299 10.57 7.45 5.40
N ILE A 300 9.75 7.39 6.45
CA ILE A 300 10.04 7.99 7.74
C ILE A 300 10.45 6.86 8.68
N GLU A 301 11.72 6.87 9.07
CA GLU A 301 12.33 5.80 9.86
C GLU A 301 12.98 6.30 11.14
N GLU A 302 13.02 5.43 12.16
CA GLU A 302 13.74 5.66 13.41
C GLU A 302 14.61 4.41 13.70
N ARG A 303 15.92 4.63 13.85
CA ARG A 303 16.91 3.56 14.09
C ARG A 303 16.75 2.34 13.14
N GLY A 304 16.53 2.60 11.85
CA GLY A 304 16.33 1.57 10.80
C GLY A 304 14.95 0.91 10.77
N LEU A 305 14.01 1.33 11.62
CA LEU A 305 12.62 0.89 11.59
C LEU A 305 11.76 1.91 10.83
N GLU A 306 11.11 1.46 9.76
CA GLU A 306 10.12 2.26 9.04
C GLU A 306 8.84 2.41 9.88
N LEU A 307 8.52 3.65 10.23
CA LEU A 307 7.34 4.05 11.01
C LEU A 307 6.22 4.53 10.09
N ALA A 308 6.55 5.24 9.03
CA ALA A 308 5.59 5.66 8.02
C ALA A 308 6.21 5.66 6.61
N ARG A 309 5.33 5.60 5.61
CA ARG A 309 5.68 5.63 4.19
C ARG A 309 4.67 6.47 3.43
N ILE A 310 5.17 7.34 2.56
CA ILE A 310 4.38 8.13 1.61
C ILE A 310 4.76 7.66 0.20
N SER A 311 3.82 6.98 -0.44
CA SER A 311 3.96 6.37 -1.75
C SER A 311 3.39 7.30 -2.81
N ARG A 312 4.22 7.79 -3.74
CA ARG A 312 3.75 8.39 -4.99
C ARG A 312 3.41 7.26 -5.97
N ILE A 313 2.19 7.25 -6.47
CA ILE A 313 1.69 6.20 -7.39
C ILE A 313 1.48 6.79 -8.79
N GLY A 314 1.12 8.07 -8.88
CA GLY A 314 0.74 8.70 -10.15
C GLY A 314 -0.47 8.00 -10.75
N GLN A 315 -0.46 7.79 -12.06
CA GLN A 315 -1.59 7.18 -12.78
C GLN A 315 -1.53 5.65 -12.88
N TYR A 316 -0.53 4.99 -12.29
CA TYR A 316 -0.31 3.55 -12.47
C TYR A 316 -1.49 2.68 -12.02
N VAL A 317 -1.90 2.81 -10.75
CA VAL A 317 -3.08 2.11 -10.22
C VAL A 317 -4.38 2.62 -10.88
N PRO A 318 -4.60 3.95 -11.02
CA PRO A 318 -5.74 4.49 -11.76
C PRO A 318 -5.96 3.89 -13.16
N LYS A 319 -4.91 3.70 -13.97
CA LYS A 319 -4.99 3.07 -15.30
C LYS A 319 -5.37 1.59 -15.25
N ARG A 320 -4.96 0.88 -14.20
CA ARG A 320 -5.24 -0.56 -14.03
C ARG A 320 -6.64 -0.82 -13.49
N LEU A 321 -7.16 0.09 -12.67
CA LEU A 321 -8.47 -0.03 -12.00
C LEU A 321 -9.55 0.87 -12.62
N ASN A 322 -9.25 1.57 -13.71
CA ASN A 322 -10.12 2.53 -14.41
C ASN A 322 -10.71 3.59 -13.46
N ILE A 323 -9.83 4.33 -12.81
CA ILE A 323 -10.17 5.44 -11.91
C ILE A 323 -9.79 6.73 -12.63
N CYS A 324 -10.78 7.51 -13.05
CA CYS A 324 -10.55 8.68 -13.90
C CYS A 324 -11.48 9.85 -13.56
N THR A 325 -11.20 10.98 -14.17
CA THR A 325 -12.13 12.09 -14.37
C THR A 325 -12.66 12.07 -15.79
N ASP A 326 -13.54 13.02 -16.11
CA ASP A 326 -13.90 13.42 -17.48
C ASP A 326 -12.72 14.00 -18.30
N GLU A 327 -11.61 14.38 -17.66
CA GLU A 327 -10.42 14.95 -18.31
C GLU A 327 -9.27 13.93 -18.48
N GLY A 328 -9.24 12.84 -17.71
CA GLY A 328 -8.16 11.86 -17.77
C GLY A 328 -8.04 10.97 -16.53
N TYR A 329 -6.94 10.23 -16.40
CA TYR A 329 -6.70 9.43 -15.19
C TYR A 329 -6.25 10.32 -14.02
N VAL A 330 -6.77 10.04 -12.83
CA VAL A 330 -6.35 10.75 -11.61
C VAL A 330 -4.91 10.40 -11.25
N HIS A 331 -4.24 11.29 -10.52
CA HIS A 331 -2.96 11.02 -9.89
C HIS A 331 -3.20 10.53 -8.47
N MET A 332 -2.47 9.50 -8.04
CA MET A 332 -2.68 8.87 -6.74
C MET A 332 -1.42 8.94 -5.87
N ALA A 333 -1.61 9.19 -4.58
CA ALA A 333 -0.63 8.95 -3.53
C ALA A 333 -1.26 8.23 -2.35
N TYR A 334 -0.42 7.56 -1.57
CA TYR A 334 -0.86 6.78 -0.43
C TYR A 334 0.09 6.99 0.74
N VAL A 335 -0.46 7.34 1.90
CA VAL A 335 0.27 7.50 3.15
C VAL A 335 -0.10 6.35 4.06
N VAL A 336 0.88 5.77 4.72
CA VAL A 336 0.67 4.77 5.76
C VAL A 336 1.57 5.02 6.95
N THR A 337 1.00 5.02 8.14
CA THR A 337 1.70 5.11 9.43
C THR A 337 1.40 3.87 10.24
N ASP A 338 2.45 3.13 10.63
CA ASP A 338 2.35 1.91 11.44
C ASP A 338 2.42 2.26 12.93
N LEU A 339 1.25 2.46 13.53
CA LEU A 339 1.09 2.87 14.91
C LEU A 339 1.67 1.86 15.91
N SER A 340 1.63 0.57 15.58
CA SER A 340 2.25 -0.47 16.41
C SER A 340 3.77 -0.33 16.47
N ARG A 341 4.41 0.07 15.36
CA ARG A 341 5.84 0.37 15.32
C ARG A 341 6.19 1.68 16.00
N VAL A 342 5.38 2.73 15.83
CA VAL A 342 5.53 4.00 16.55
C VAL A 342 5.49 3.75 18.05
N LEU A 343 4.50 2.98 18.53
CA LEU A 343 4.40 2.59 19.93
C LEU A 343 5.66 1.85 20.40
N ALA A 344 6.16 0.87 19.62
CA ALA A 344 7.37 0.16 19.98
C ALA A 344 8.57 1.09 20.23
N ARG A 345 8.71 2.15 19.42
CA ARG A 345 9.79 3.14 19.58
C ARG A 345 9.59 4.07 20.76
N ILE A 346 8.36 4.50 21.01
CA ILE A 346 8.04 5.25 22.24
C ILE A 346 8.43 4.44 23.47
N ILE A 347 8.12 3.13 23.50
CA ILE A 347 8.51 2.27 24.62
C ILE A 347 10.02 2.11 24.71
N ASP A 348 10.73 1.92 23.58
CA ASP A 348 12.20 1.87 23.60
C ASP A 348 12.81 3.14 24.21
N PHE A 349 12.22 4.32 23.97
CA PHE A 349 12.67 5.58 24.55
C PHE A 349 12.47 5.65 26.06
N LEU A 350 11.33 5.15 26.55
CA LEU A 350 11.09 5.02 27.99
C LEU A 350 12.13 4.09 28.64
N VAL A 351 12.43 2.96 27.99
CA VAL A 351 13.42 1.98 28.46
C VAL A 351 14.83 2.56 28.48
N ASP A 352 15.16 3.40 27.50
CA ASP A 352 16.45 4.10 27.41
C ASP A 352 16.54 5.29 28.40
N GLY A 353 15.49 5.55 29.21
CA GLY A 353 15.49 6.56 30.27
C GLY A 353 15.26 7.99 29.80
N LYS A 354 14.74 8.19 28.58
CA LYS A 354 14.38 9.53 28.07
C LYS A 354 13.14 10.07 28.80
N ASP A 355 13.08 11.38 29.02
CA ASP A 355 11.87 12.02 29.59
C ASP A 355 10.71 11.90 28.60
N PRO A 356 9.58 11.28 28.98
CA PRO A 356 8.47 11.15 28.05
C PRO A 356 7.85 12.52 27.69
N PRO A 357 7.47 12.72 26.42
CA PRO A 357 6.62 13.83 26.01
C PRO A 357 5.35 13.94 26.85
N LYS A 358 4.77 15.14 26.93
CA LYS A 358 3.61 15.43 27.79
C LYS A 358 2.46 14.45 27.59
N ILE A 359 2.18 14.08 26.34
CA ILE A 359 1.09 13.16 26.00
C ILE A 359 1.32 11.74 26.54
N ILE A 360 2.56 11.26 26.50
CA ILE A 360 2.95 9.95 27.04
C ILE A 360 2.92 10.00 28.57
N ARG A 361 3.41 11.07 29.20
CA ARG A 361 3.31 11.28 30.66
C ARG A 361 1.88 11.22 31.16
N LYS A 362 0.95 11.86 30.44
CA LYS A 362 -0.48 11.84 30.76
C LYS A 362 -1.02 10.41 30.69
N ALA A 363 -0.76 9.70 29.60
CA ALA A 363 -1.18 8.31 29.43
C ALA A 363 -0.60 7.36 30.49
N ILE A 364 0.66 7.56 30.90
CA ILE A 364 1.27 6.78 32.00
C ILE A 364 0.50 7.03 33.30
N LYS A 365 0.28 8.30 33.68
CA LYS A 365 -0.45 8.65 34.91
C LYS A 365 -1.87 8.07 34.94
N GLU A 366 -2.58 8.14 33.82
CA GLU A 366 -3.93 7.59 33.69
C GLU A 366 -3.93 6.05 33.68
N GLY A 367 -2.93 5.44 33.04
CA GLY A 367 -2.81 4.00 32.90
C GLY A 367 -2.43 3.25 34.18
N VAL A 368 -1.80 3.90 35.16
CA VAL A 368 -1.49 3.29 36.47
C VAL A 368 -2.77 2.88 37.23
N GLY A 369 -3.92 3.51 36.94
CA GLY A 369 -5.21 3.14 37.53
C GLY A 369 -5.96 2.00 36.83
N LEU A 370 -5.42 1.45 35.73
CA LEU A 370 -6.09 0.50 34.84
C LEU A 370 -5.42 -0.88 34.79
N THR A 371 -4.44 -1.15 35.65
CA THR A 371 -3.69 -2.42 35.73
C THR A 371 -4.27 -3.39 36.74
#